data_AF-A0A2N1KPN0-F1
#
_entry.id   AF-A0A2N1KPN0-F1
#
_cell.length_a   1.000
_cell.length_b   1.000
_cell.length_c   1.000
_cell.angle_alpha   90.00
_cell.angle_beta   90.00
_cell.angle_gamma   90.00
#
_symmetry.space_group_name_H-M   'P 1'
#
loop_
_entity.id
_entity.type
_entity.pdbx_description
1 polymer ?
#
loop_
_entity_poly.entity_id
_entity_poly.type
_entity_poly.pdbx_seq_one_letter_code
_entity_poly.pdbx_strand_id
1 'polypeptide(L)'
;MRYSYVAHPDSVLNVLVGQRGTLYKKWAQDQQERNAFFGGQSKKDLRNIIETLENILAKDNEILAELNRMKQGEVAELRRRNSDVAQKANSYLGESGALMEENKLLRRDLENYRKRVKELDEQHNLPLQITIALLVLSWILFFFLRKKRTSSELR
;
A
#
# COMPACT_ATOMS: atom_id res chain seq x y z
N MET A 1 -17.00 6.28 1.45
CA MET A 1 -16.69 6.59 2.86
C MET A 1 -17.04 8.05 3.11
N ARG A 2 -18.07 8.33 3.91
CA ARG A 2 -18.34 9.69 4.41
C ARG A 2 -17.53 9.84 5.69
N TYR A 3 -16.49 10.68 5.68
CA TYR A 3 -15.84 11.08 6.91
C TYR A 3 -16.82 11.98 7.67
N SER A 4 -17.57 11.40 8.60
CA SER A 4 -18.41 12.17 9.51
C SER A 4 -17.50 12.87 10.50
N TYR A 5 -17.43 14.19 10.39
CA TYR A 5 -16.63 15.03 11.27
C TYR A 5 -17.16 14.91 12.70
N VAL A 6 -16.49 14.10 13.52
CA VAL A 6 -16.76 14.06 14.96
C VAL A 6 -15.96 15.22 15.56
N ALA A 7 -16.60 16.38 15.68
CA ALA A 7 -16.05 17.50 16.41
C ALA A 7 -15.71 17.00 17.82
N HIS A 8 -14.42 17.01 18.17
CA HIS A 8 -14.00 16.62 19.50
C HIS A 8 -14.66 17.58 20.51
N PRO A 9 -15.17 17.08 21.65
CA PRO A 9 -15.90 17.90 22.63
C PRO A 9 -15.17 19.20 23.00
N ASP A 10 -13.83 19.14 23.09
CA ASP A 10 -12.96 20.26 23.48
C ASP A 10 -12.41 21.08 22.30
N SER A 11 -12.93 20.90 21.09
CA SER A 11 -12.46 21.64 19.92
C SER A 11 -12.79 23.14 20.03
N VAL A 12 -11.87 23.99 19.54
CA VAL A 12 -12.06 25.45 19.45
C VAL A 12 -13.39 25.79 18.76
N LEU A 13 -13.78 25.01 17.76
CA LEU A 13 -15.06 25.13 17.07
C LEU A 13 -16.26 24.98 18.00
N ASN A 14 -16.27 23.98 18.90
CA ASN A 14 -17.36 23.79 19.86
C ASN A 14 -17.47 24.97 20.83
N VAL A 15 -16.33 25.52 21.27
CA VAL A 15 -16.31 26.71 22.13
C VAL A 15 -16.94 27.90 21.40
N LEU A 16 -16.55 28.16 20.15
CA LEU A 16 -17.10 29.25 19.34
C LEU A 16 -18.59 29.10 19.08
N VAL A 17 -19.04 27.88 18.75
CA VAL A 17 -20.46 27.56 18.55
C VAL A 17 -21.26 27.74 19.86
N GLY A 18 -20.69 27.34 21.00
CA GLY A 18 -21.29 27.55 22.31
C GLY A 18 -21.44 29.04 22.68
N GLN A 19 -20.40 29.84 22.40
CA GLN A 19 -20.43 31.29 22.58
C GLN A 19 -21.50 31.95 21.69
N ARG A 20 -21.55 31.59 20.40
CA ARG A 20 -22.59 32.02 19.47
C ARG A 20 -23.99 31.67 19.97
N GLY A 21 -24.17 30.44 20.48
CA GLY A 21 -25.44 30.00 21.05
C GLY A 21 -25.90 30.85 22.24
N THR A 22 -24.96 31.32 23.07
CA THR A 22 -25.25 32.23 24.18
C THR A 22 -25.71 33.61 23.69
N LEU A 23 -25.03 34.16 22.67
CA LEU A 23 -25.43 35.42 22.04
C LEU A 23 -26.81 35.33 21.37
N TYR A 24 -27.10 34.20 20.72
CA TYR A 24 -28.40 33.97 20.11
C TYR A 24 -29.53 33.91 21.14
N LYS A 25 -29.29 33.26 22.30
CA LYS A 25 -30.25 33.26 23.41
C LYS A 25 -30.52 34.68 23.92
N LYS A 26 -29.47 35.49 24.08
CA LYS A 26 -29.60 36.90 24.47
C LYS A 26 -30.44 37.68 23.47
N TRP A 27 -30.13 37.58 22.17
CA TRP A 27 -30.92 38.21 21.12
C TRP A 27 -32.39 37.75 21.16
N ALA A 28 -32.65 36.45 21.34
CA ALA A 28 -34.01 35.93 21.40
C ALA A 28 -34.79 36.47 22.60
N GLN A 29 -34.14 36.63 23.76
CA GLN A 29 -34.70 37.29 24.95
C GLN A 29 -35.03 38.76 24.65
N ASP A 30 -34.07 39.51 24.10
CA ASP A 30 -34.25 40.92 23.73
C ASP A 30 -35.40 41.10 22.72
N GLN A 31 -35.61 40.12 21.81
CA GLN A 31 -36.76 40.12 20.89
C GLN A 31 -38.09 39.76 21.54
N GLN A 32 -38.09 38.92 22.56
CA GLN A 32 -39.30 38.52 23.27
C GLN A 32 -39.79 39.64 24.19
N GLU A 33 -38.87 40.30 24.90
CA GLU A 33 -39.15 41.49 25.72
C GLU A 33 -39.76 42.62 24.89
N ARG A 34 -39.29 42.78 23.65
CA ARG A 34 -39.84 43.71 22.66
C ARG A 34 -41.34 43.53 22.40
N ASN A 35 -41.83 42.30 22.49
CA ASN A 35 -43.22 41.96 22.16
C ASN A 35 -44.15 41.94 23.39
N ALA A 36 -43.60 41.98 24.61
CA ALA A 36 -44.35 41.66 25.83
C ALA A 36 -44.86 42.88 26.64
N PHE A 37 -44.32 44.09 26.46
CA PHE A 37 -44.53 45.17 27.44
C PHE A 37 -44.79 46.57 26.85
N PHE A 38 -45.87 46.78 26.08
CA PHE A 38 -46.28 48.11 25.58
C PHE A 38 -45.44 48.72 24.42
N GLY A 39 -45.55 48.13 23.23
CA GLY A 39 -45.78 48.87 21.97
C GLY A 39 -44.76 49.89 21.43
N GLY A 40 -43.59 50.11 22.02
CA GLY A 40 -42.61 51.05 21.48
C GLY A 40 -41.17 50.74 21.89
N GLN A 41 -40.28 50.60 20.90
CA GLN A 41 -38.85 50.39 21.13
C GLN A 41 -38.19 51.66 21.64
N SER A 42 -37.39 51.57 22.71
CA SER A 42 -36.44 52.64 23.00
C SER A 42 -35.25 52.55 22.04
N LYS A 43 -34.65 53.69 21.72
CA LYS A 43 -33.41 53.75 20.93
C LYS A 43 -32.27 52.93 21.57
N LYS A 44 -32.30 52.75 22.89
CA LYS A 44 -31.32 51.97 23.63
C LYS A 44 -31.48 50.47 23.35
N ASP A 45 -32.71 49.96 23.32
CA ASP A 45 -32.98 48.54 23.09
C ASP A 45 -32.60 48.14 21.66
N LEU A 46 -32.89 49.00 20.69
CA LEU A 46 -32.44 48.84 19.31
C LEU A 46 -30.92 48.75 19.19
N ARG A 47 -30.18 49.60 19.92
CA ARG A 47 -28.72 49.56 19.94
C ARG A 47 -28.19 48.25 20.53
N ASN A 48 -28.77 47.78 21.63
CA ASN A 48 -28.37 46.52 22.26
C ASN A 48 -28.61 45.31 21.32
N ILE A 49 -29.73 45.31 20.59
CA ILE A 49 -30.04 44.26 19.60
C ILE A 49 -29.02 44.29 18.46
N ILE A 50 -28.71 45.47 17.92
CA ILE A 50 -27.73 45.64 16.85
C ILE A 50 -26.36 45.15 17.32
N GLU A 51 -25.91 45.58 18.50
CA GLU A 51 -24.64 45.14 19.09
C GLU A 51 -24.59 43.63 19.30
N THR A 52 -25.69 43.01 19.75
CA THR A 52 -25.76 41.55 19.89
C THR A 52 -25.67 40.86 18.53
N LEU A 53 -26.30 41.40 17.50
CA LEU A 53 -26.20 40.87 16.13
C LEU A 53 -24.80 41.04 15.54
N GLU A 54 -24.14 42.18 15.76
CA GLU A 54 -22.75 42.40 15.36
C GLU A 54 -21.81 41.38 16.01
N ASN A 55 -22.01 41.11 17.31
CA ASN A 55 -21.26 40.08 18.02
C ASN A 55 -21.53 38.66 17.48
N ILE A 56 -22.76 38.35 17.08
CA ILE A 56 -23.09 37.07 16.42
C ILE A 56 -22.35 36.95 15.09
N LEU A 57 -22.37 38.00 14.26
CA LEU A 57 -21.66 38.01 12.97
C LEU A 57 -20.14 37.87 13.14
N ALA A 58 -19.56 38.51 14.14
CA ALA A 58 -18.15 38.35 14.48
C ALA A 58 -17.84 36.89 14.82
N LYS A 59 -18.67 36.25 15.65
CA LYS A 59 -18.51 34.82 15.99
C LYS A 59 -18.73 33.90 14.80
N ASP A 60 -19.65 34.21 13.90
CA ASP A 60 -19.85 33.45 12.66
C ASP A 60 -18.61 33.49 11.76
N ASN A 61 -17.95 34.64 11.67
CA ASN A 61 -16.69 34.77 10.93
C ASN A 61 -15.55 33.95 11.57
N GLU A 62 -15.44 33.97 12.90
CA GLU A 62 -14.47 33.13 13.63
C GLU A 62 -14.72 31.63 13.39
N ILE A 63 -15.99 31.20 13.43
CA ILE A 63 -16.40 29.81 13.15
C ILE A 63 -16.02 29.42 11.72
N LEU A 64 -16.30 30.27 10.74
CA LEU A 64 -15.96 30.02 9.34
C LEU A 64 -14.45 29.94 9.12
N ALA A 65 -13.67 30.78 9.80
CA ALA A 65 -12.21 30.75 9.75
C ALA A 65 -11.67 29.42 10.29
N GLU A 66 -12.16 28.95 11.44
CA GLU A 66 -11.73 27.68 12.01
C GLU A 66 -12.15 26.49 11.14
N LEU A 67 -13.37 26.47 10.61
CA LEU A 67 -13.82 25.44 9.66
C LEU A 67 -12.92 25.37 8.41
N ASN A 68 -12.52 26.52 7.88
CA ASN A 68 -11.59 26.57 6.75
C ASN A 68 -10.20 26.06 7.12
N ARG A 69 -9.69 26.43 8.31
CA ARG A 69 -8.41 25.92 8.84
C ARG A 69 -8.42 24.40 8.96
N MET A 70 -9.49 23.86 9.53
CA MET A 70 -9.69 22.41 9.69
C MET A 70 -9.75 21.68 8.34
N LYS A 71 -10.51 22.21 7.38
CA LYS A 71 -10.57 21.67 6.00
C LYS A 71 -9.21 21.69 5.31
N GLN A 72 -8.45 22.78 5.45
CA GLN A 72 -7.11 22.88 4.88
C GLN A 72 -6.15 21.87 5.52
N GLY A 73 -6.24 21.68 6.84
CA GLY A 73 -5.49 20.65 7.57
C GLY A 73 -5.79 19.25 7.05
N GLU A 74 -7.06 18.90 6.88
CA GLU A 74 -7.48 17.60 6.35
C GLU A 74 -6.98 17.39 4.91
N VAL A 75 -7.12 18.38 4.04
CA VAL A 75 -6.59 18.30 2.66
C VAL A 75 -5.07 18.12 2.66
N ALA A 76 -4.35 18.81 3.54
CA ALA A 76 -2.91 18.66 3.67
C ALA A 76 -2.54 17.25 4.18
N GLU A 77 -3.27 16.72 5.15
CA GLU A 77 -3.05 15.37 5.66
C GLU A 77 -3.34 14.29 4.59
N LEU A 78 -4.46 14.42 3.87
CA LEU A 78 -4.80 13.53 2.77
C LEU A 78 -3.73 13.57 1.66
N ARG A 79 -3.21 14.75 1.32
CA ARG A 79 -2.10 14.89 0.37
C ARG A 79 -0.83 14.21 0.86
N ARG A 80 -0.47 14.37 2.14
CA ARG A 80 0.68 13.67 2.73
C ARG A 80 0.51 12.17 2.68
N ARG A 81 -0.63 11.63 3.14
CA ARG A 81 -0.92 10.20 3.08
C ARG A 81 -0.86 9.65 1.65
N ASN A 82 -1.39 10.39 0.68
CA ASN A 82 -1.35 9.98 -0.72
C ASN A 82 0.08 9.97 -1.29
N SER A 83 0.89 10.98 -0.93
CA SER A 83 2.32 11.02 -1.27
C SER A 83 3.08 9.84 -0.68
N ASP A 84 2.86 9.52 0.60
CA ASP A 84 3.52 8.39 1.27
C ASP A 84 3.14 7.06 0.63
N VAL A 85 1.86 6.88 0.26
CA VAL A 85 1.40 5.69 -0.46
C VAL A 85 2.06 5.59 -1.84
N ALA A 86 2.13 6.68 -2.59
CA ALA A 86 2.79 6.71 -3.90
C ALA A 86 4.29 6.38 -3.78
N GLN A 87 4.98 6.92 -2.77
CA GLN A 87 6.38 6.63 -2.51
C GLN A 87 6.59 5.16 -2.16
N LYS A 88 5.77 4.59 -1.27
CA LYS A 88 5.82 3.16 -0.92
C LYS A 88 5.55 2.28 -2.13
N ALA A 89 4.56 2.62 -2.95
CA ALA A 89 4.26 1.90 -4.18
C ALA A 89 5.45 1.89 -5.14
N ASN A 90 6.10 3.04 -5.35
CA ASN A 90 7.31 3.12 -6.16
C ASN A 90 8.47 2.29 -5.60
N SER A 91 8.65 2.29 -4.27
CA SER A 91 9.66 1.45 -3.61
C SER A 91 9.40 -0.03 -3.86
N TYR A 92 8.17 -0.50 -3.69
CA TYR A 92 7.80 -1.89 -3.94
C TYR A 92 7.95 -2.29 -5.41
N LEU A 93 7.63 -1.39 -6.34
CA LEU A 93 7.86 -1.65 -7.77
C LEU A 93 9.36 -1.80 -8.08
N GLY A 94 10.21 -0.95 -7.49
CA GLY A 94 11.66 -1.07 -7.62
C GLY A 94 12.21 -2.38 -7.05
N GLU A 95 11.79 -2.75 -5.84
CA GLU A 95 12.19 -4.00 -5.19
C GLU A 95 11.71 -5.23 -5.96
N SER A 96 10.46 -5.22 -6.43
CA SER A 96 9.91 -6.29 -7.28
C SER A 96 10.71 -6.45 -8.58
N GLY A 97 11.10 -5.34 -9.22
CA GLY A 97 11.97 -5.35 -10.39
C GLY A 97 13.33 -6.00 -10.11
N ALA A 98 13.97 -5.63 -8.99
CA ALA A 98 15.24 -6.21 -8.58
C ALA A 98 15.13 -7.72 -8.29
N LEU A 99 14.09 -8.14 -7.56
CA LEU A 99 13.81 -9.55 -7.27
C LEU A 99 13.53 -10.37 -8.54
N MET A 100 12.89 -9.76 -9.53
CA MET A 100 12.62 -10.40 -10.82
C MET A 100 13.92 -10.60 -11.62
N GLU A 101 14.82 -9.62 -11.60
CA GLU A 101 16.14 -9.72 -12.22
C GLU A 101 17.01 -10.78 -11.53
N GLU A 102 17.04 -10.80 -10.20
CA GLU A 102 17.73 -11.82 -9.40
C GLU A 102 17.19 -13.22 -9.73
N ASN A 103 15.87 -13.41 -9.76
CA ASN A 103 15.25 -14.68 -10.16
C ASN A 103 15.68 -15.10 -11.58
N LYS A 104 15.79 -14.15 -12.51
CA LYS A 104 16.23 -14.44 -13.89
C LYS A 104 17.69 -14.86 -13.94
N LEU A 105 18.54 -14.31 -13.08
CA LEU A 105 19.94 -14.71 -12.95
C LEU A 105 20.04 -16.12 -12.36
N LEU A 106 19.37 -16.36 -11.24
CA LEU A 106 19.35 -17.68 -10.58
C LEU A 106 18.84 -18.78 -11.52
N ARG A 107 17.81 -18.51 -12.32
CA ARG A 107 17.30 -19.46 -13.33
C ARG A 107 18.35 -19.77 -14.40
N ARG A 108 19.07 -18.75 -14.89
CA ARG A 108 20.16 -18.94 -15.86
C ARG A 108 21.31 -19.75 -15.26
N ASP A 109 21.66 -19.49 -14.01
CA ASP A 109 22.71 -20.22 -13.32
C ASP A 109 22.31 -21.69 -13.12
N LEU A 110 21.08 -21.97 -12.69
CA LEU A 110 20.55 -23.33 -12.59
C LEU A 110 20.57 -24.07 -13.93
N GLU A 111 20.22 -23.40 -15.03
CA GLU A 111 20.32 -23.98 -16.37
C GLU A 111 21.77 -24.30 -16.75
N ASN A 112 22.71 -23.40 -16.45
CA ASN A 112 24.13 -23.60 -16.68
C ASN A 112 24.68 -24.78 -15.85
N TYR A 113 24.32 -24.88 -14.57
CA TYR A 113 24.68 -26.00 -13.72
C TYR A 113 24.12 -27.32 -14.25
N ARG A 114 22.85 -27.35 -14.68
CA ARG A 114 22.25 -28.55 -15.28
C ARG A 114 22.97 -28.99 -16.54
N LYS A 115 23.38 -28.06 -17.41
CA LYS A 115 24.16 -28.39 -18.62
C LYS A 115 25.51 -28.99 -18.24
N ARG A 116 26.24 -28.37 -17.32
CA ARG A 116 27.54 -28.89 -16.85
C ARG A 116 27.44 -30.28 -16.23
N VAL A 117 26.39 -30.53 -15.43
CA VAL A 117 26.17 -31.86 -14.85
C VAL A 117 25.90 -32.89 -15.95
N LYS A 118 25.10 -32.56 -16.97
CA LYS A 118 24.88 -33.46 -18.11
C LYS A 118 26.17 -33.72 -18.90
N GLU A 119 26.97 -32.69 -19.17
CA GLU A 119 28.26 -32.82 -19.85
C GLU A 119 29.22 -33.73 -19.06
N LEU A 120 29.27 -33.59 -17.73
CA LEU A 120 30.08 -34.45 -16.87
C LEU A 120 29.59 -35.90 -16.84
N ASP A 121 28.26 -36.09 -16.79
CA ASP A 121 27.66 -37.43 -16.81
C ASP A 121 27.89 -38.12 -18.16
N GLU A 122 27.72 -37.41 -19.27
CA GLU A 122 28.08 -37.89 -20.61
C GLU A 122 29.57 -38.23 -20.71
N GLN A 123 30.45 -37.37 -20.20
CA GLN A 123 31.90 -37.61 -20.21
C GLN A 123 32.29 -38.85 -19.38
N HIS A 124 31.65 -39.08 -18.24
CA HIS A 124 31.93 -40.23 -17.37
C HIS A 124 31.36 -41.55 -17.92
N ASN A 125 30.24 -41.50 -18.67
CA ASN A 125 29.59 -42.69 -19.21
C ASN A 125 30.24 -43.22 -20.51
N LEU A 126 30.94 -42.36 -21.27
CA LEU A 126 31.71 -42.77 -22.46
C LEU A 126 32.77 -43.87 -22.20
N PRO A 127 33.68 -43.76 -21.21
CA PRO A 127 34.67 -44.81 -20.94
C PRO A 127 34.05 -46.11 -20.45
N LEU A 128 32.96 -46.04 -19.65
CA LEU A 128 32.24 -47.23 -19.20
C LEU A 128 31.58 -47.97 -20.38
N GLN A 129 30.95 -47.26 -21.31
CA GLN A 129 30.36 -47.87 -22.50
C GLN A 129 31.42 -48.53 -23.40
N ILE A 130 32.57 -47.89 -23.59
CA ILE A 130 33.68 -48.44 -24.39
C ILE A 130 34.25 -49.71 -23.74
N THR A 131 34.46 -49.72 -22.42
CA THR A 131 34.97 -50.91 -21.71
C THR A 131 33.99 -52.07 -21.76
N ILE A 132 32.69 -51.83 -21.59
CA ILE A 132 31.65 -52.87 -21.72
C ILE A 132 31.64 -53.43 -23.16
N ALA A 133 31.70 -52.57 -24.18
CA ALA A 133 31.74 -53.01 -25.57
C ALA A 133 32.97 -53.89 -25.87
N LEU A 134 34.16 -53.52 -25.34
CA LEU A 134 35.37 -54.32 -25.48
C LEU A 134 35.27 -55.68 -24.78
N LEU A 135 34.67 -55.74 -23.58
CA LEU A 135 34.46 -57.00 -22.86
C LEU A 135 33.51 -57.93 -23.62
N VAL A 136 32.42 -57.41 -24.18
CA VAL A 136 31.49 -58.18 -25.02
C VAL A 136 32.19 -58.69 -26.28
N LEU A 137 32.98 -57.85 -26.95
CA LEU A 137 33.71 -58.23 -28.16
C LEU A 137 34.74 -59.33 -27.87
N SER A 138 35.46 -59.21 -26.75
CA SER A 138 36.42 -60.21 -26.27
C SER A 138 35.73 -61.55 -25.94
N TRP A 139 34.57 -61.50 -25.28
CA TRP A 139 33.78 -62.69 -24.96
C TRP A 139 33.27 -63.41 -26.21
N ILE A 140 32.78 -62.67 -27.21
CA ILE A 140 32.37 -63.22 -28.51
C ILE A 140 33.56 -63.89 -29.21
N LEU A 141 34.71 -63.22 -29.28
CA LEU A 141 35.92 -63.77 -29.91
C LEU A 141 36.37 -65.06 -29.22
N PHE A 142 36.39 -65.07 -27.89
CA PHE A 142 36.72 -66.24 -27.09
C PHE A 142 35.77 -67.42 -27.37
N PHE A 143 34.47 -67.16 -27.45
CA PHE A 143 33.46 -68.17 -27.74
C PHE A 143 33.64 -68.77 -29.15
N PHE A 144 33.91 -67.94 -30.15
CA PHE A 144 34.19 -68.41 -31.52
C PHE A 144 35.49 -69.21 -31.62
N LEU A 145 36.55 -68.78 -30.93
CA LEU A 145 37.82 -69.52 -30.89
C LEU A 145 37.68 -70.87 -30.20
N ARG A 146 36.91 -70.94 -29.11
CA ARG A 146 36.62 -72.20 -28.41
C ARG A 146 35.80 -73.15 -29.28
N LYS A 147 34.80 -72.63 -30.00
CA LYS A 147 33.99 -73.43 -30.94
C LYS A 147 34.82 -74.00 -32.10
N LYS A 148 35.82 -73.26 -32.61
CA LYS A 148 36.71 -73.77 -33.66
C LYS A 148 37.62 -74.91 -33.19
N ARG A 149 38.13 -74.88 -31.95
CA ARG A 149 38.95 -75.98 -31.40
C ARG A 149 38.20 -77.31 -31.29
N THR A 150 36.91 -77.28 -30.94
CA THR A 150 36.09 -78.51 -30.86
C THR A 150 35.75 -79.11 -32.22
N SER A 151 35.84 -78.35 -33.32
CA SER A 151 35.60 -78.87 -34.67
C SER A 151 36.85 -79.41 -35.36
N SER A 152 38.05 -79.14 -34.83
CA SER A 152 39.32 -79.67 -35.37
C SER A 152 39.72 -81.04 -34.79
N GLU A 153 39.03 -81.53 -33.76
CA GLU A 153 39.28 -82.88 -33.18
C GLU A 153 38.30 -83.96 -33.70
N LEU A 154 37.45 -83.62 -34.67
CA LEU A 154 36.45 -84.52 -35.28
C LEU A 154 36.66 -84.72 -36.80
N ARG A 155 37.91 -84.60 -37.26
CA ARG A 155 38.34 -85.02 -38.60
C ARG A 155 39.43 -86.07 -38.51
#